data_AF-A0A699U6K0-F1
#
_entry.id   AF-A0A699U6K0-F1
#
_cell.length_a   1.000
_cell.length_b   1.000
_cell.length_c   1.000
_cell.angle_alpha   90.00
_cell.angle_beta   90.00
_cell.angle_gamma   90.00
#
_symmetry.space_group_name_H-M   'P 1'
#
loop_
_entity.id
_entity.type
_entity.pdbx_description
1 polymer ?
#
loop_
_entity_poly.entity_id
_entity_poly.type
_entity_poly.pdbx_seq_one_letter_code
_entity_poly.pdbx_strand_id
1 'polypeptide(L)' 'DEKMYFIEEPIEIVDRQIKKLKRSWIPIVKVRWDSHRGAEFTWEREDQFKSKYPHLFVLTSSSISS' A
#
# COMPACT_ATOMS: atom_id res chain seq x y z
N ASP A 1 6.11 28.56 -6.80
CA ASP A 1 6.31 27.15 -7.15
C ASP A 1 5.77 26.29 -6.01
N GLU A 2 4.45 26.33 -5.84
CA GLU A 2 3.77 25.62 -4.77
C GLU A 2 3.59 24.18 -5.23
N LYS A 3 4.62 23.35 -5.00
CA LYS A 3 4.46 21.90 -5.04
C LYS A 3 3.39 21.56 -4.00
N MET A 4 2.14 21.46 -4.44
CA MET A 4 1.09 20.83 -3.69
C MET A 4 1.47 19.36 -3.54
N TYR A 5 2.25 19.08 -2.50
CA TYR A 5 2.38 17.74 -1.96
C TYR A 5 1.01 17.43 -1.36
N PHE A 6 0.09 16.99 -2.21
CA PHE A 6 -1.09 16.29 -1.73
C PHE A 6 -0.55 15.07 -0.98
N ILE A 7 -0.62 15.13 0.35
CA ILE A 7 -0.26 14.00 1.20
C ILE A 7 -1.43 13.03 1.05
N GLU A 8 -1.40 12.24 -0.02
CA GLU A 8 -2.34 11.13 -0.21
C GLU A 8 -2.09 10.15 0.92
N GLU A 9 -3.05 10.01 1.84
CA GLU A 9 -2.94 9.10 2.97
C GLU A 9 -3.41 7.70 2.54
N PRO A 10 -2.61 6.66 2.79
CA PRO A 10 -3.05 5.31 2.48
C PRO A 10 -4.10 4.85 3.49
N ILE A 11 -5.24 4.40 2.99
CA ILE A 11 -6.37 3.95 3.80
C ILE A 11 -6.13 2.52 4.27
N GLU A 12 -5.86 1.61 3.33
CA GLU A 12 -5.79 0.18 3.59
C GLU A 12 -5.01 -0.56 2.50
N ILE A 13 -4.53 -1.75 2.86
CA ILE A 13 -3.96 -2.70 1.91
C ILE A 13 -5.10 -3.61 1.47
N VAL A 14 -5.49 -3.51 0.20
CA VAL A 14 -6.64 -4.25 -0.35
C VAL A 14 -6.27 -5.59 -0.96
N ASP A 15 -5.00 -5.77 -1.34
CA ASP A 15 -4.51 -7.03 -1.91
C ASP A 15 -2.99 -7.18 -1.73
N ARG A 16 -2.49 -8.40 -1.83
CA ARG A 16 -1.07 -8.74 -1.74
C ARG A 16 -0.70 -9.77 -2.79
N GLN A 17 0.31 -9.46 -3.59
CA GLN A 17 0.79 -10.34 -4.66
C GLN A 17 2.30 -10.48 -4.64
N ILE A 18 2.81 -11.55 -5.24
CA ILE A 18 4.25 -11.76 -5.40
C ILE A 18 4.59 -11.62 -6.88
N LYS A 19 5.34 -10.58 -7.22
CA LYS A 19 5.85 -10.38 -8.57
C LYS A 19 7.10 -11.26 -8.77
N LYS A 20 6.97 -12.25 -9.65
CA LYS A 20 8.07 -13.11 -10.09
C LYS A 20 8.92 -12.38 -11.12
N LEU A 21 10.19 -12.16 -10.80
CA LEU A 21 11.22 -11.72 -11.73
C LEU A 21 12.17 -12.89 -12.05
N LYS A 22 13.05 -12.73 -13.03
CA LYS A 22 13.95 -13.80 -13.52
C LYS A 22 14.77 -14.50 -12.43
N ARG A 23 15.07 -13.81 -11.31
CA ARG A 23 15.90 -14.35 -10.20
C ARG A 23 15.37 -13.98 -8.81
N SER A 24 14.20 -13.35 -8.71
CA SER A 24 13.70 -12.86 -7.44
C SER A 24 12.19 -12.85 -7.39
N TRP A 25 11.67 -12.92 -6.18
CA TRP A 25 10.26 -12.80 -5.85
C TRP A 25 10.10 -11.55 -5.02
N ILE A 26 9.35 -10.58 -5.52
CA ILE A 26 9.14 -9.30 -4.83
C ILE A 26 7.69 -9.25 -4.38
N PRO A 27 7.42 -9.27 -3.06
CA PRO A 27 6.10 -9.00 -2.53
C PRO A 27 5.69 -7.55 -2.83
N ILE A 28 4.51 -7.39 -3.39
CA ILE A 28 3.87 -6.10 -3.66
C ILE A 28 2.48 -6.09 -3.03
N VAL A 29 2.07 -4.93 -2.55
CA VAL A 29 0.76 -4.71 -1.93
C VAL A 29 -0.02 -3.71 -2.76
N LYS A 30 -1.31 -3.98 -2.94
CA LYS A 30 -2.24 -3.02 -3.52
C LYS A 30 -2.76 -2.14 -2.40
N VAL A 31 -2.50 -0.86 -2.51
CA VAL A 31 -2.85 0.14 -1.50
C VAL A 31 -3.96 1.00 -2.05
N ARG A 32 -5.00 1.22 -1.24
CA ARG A 32 -6.03 2.21 -1.49
C ARG A 32 -5.63 3.53 -0.85
N TRP A 33 -5.74 4.62 -1.59
CA TRP A 33 -5.39 5.97 -1.14
C TRP A 33 -6.63 6.83 -0.97
N ASP A 34 -6.64 7.68 0.05
CA ASP A 34 -7.63 8.74 0.23
C ASP A 34 -7.19 9.97 -0.59
N SER A 35 -7.62 10.00 -1.85
CA SER A 35 -7.40 11.14 -2.73
C SER A 35 -8.71 11.91 -2.88
N HIS A 36 -8.62 13.24 -2.85
CA HIS A 36 -9.78 14.12 -3.08
C HIS A 36 -10.41 13.90 -4.46
N ARG A 37 -9.67 13.28 -5.40
CA ARG A 37 -10.13 12.96 -6.76
C ARG A 37 -10.84 11.61 -6.86
N GLY A 38 -10.89 10.83 -5.77
CA GLY A 38 -11.52 9.52 -5.71
C GLY A 38 -10.60 8.45 -5.11
N ALA A 39 -11.10 7.22 -4.99
CA ALA A 39 -10.30 6.10 -4.52
C ALA A 39 -9.25 5.74 -5.58
N GLU A 40 -7.98 5.98 -5.26
CA GLU A 40 -6.86 5.58 -6.10
C GLU A 40 -6.25 4.28 -5.57
N PHE A 41 -5.78 3.44 -6.49
CA PHE A 41 -5.17 2.15 -6.16
C PHE A 41 -3.81 2.05 -6.83
N THR A 42 -2.76 1.88 -6.03
CA THR A 42 -1.40 1.67 -6.54
C THR A 42 -0.81 0.36 -6.02
N TRP A 43 0.19 -0.14 -6.74
CA TRP A 43 0.96 -1.32 -6.35
C TRP A 43 2.32 -0.88 -5.82
N GLU A 44 2.52 -1.04 -4.52
CA GLU A 44 3.75 -0.64 -3.83
C GLU A 44 4.55 -1.86 -3.41
N ARG A 45 5.87 -1.71 -3.28
CA ARG A 45 6.71 -2.76 -2.70
C ARG A 45 6.43 -2.89 -1.22
N GLU A 46 6.16 -4.10 -0.78
CA GLU A 46 5.74 -4.36 0.59
C GLU A 46 6.78 -3.93 1.63
N ASP A 47 8.06 -4.19 1.38
CA ASP A 47 9.15 -3.85 2.29
C ASP A 47 9.24 -2.34 2.55
N GLN A 48 9.16 -1.55 1.47
CA GLN A 48 9.17 -0.10 1.54
C GLN A 48 7.92 0.44 2.20
N PHE A 49 6.76 -0.10 1.80
CA PHE A 49 5.47 0.36 2.28
C PHE A 49 5.29 0.05 3.78
N LYS A 50 5.75 -1.12 4.24
CA LYS A 50 5.73 -1.53 5.64
C LYS A 50 6.66 -0.67 6.51
N SER A 51 7.79 -0.24 5.97
CA SER A 51 8.69 0.68 6.68
C SER A 51 8.02 2.05 6.91
N LYS A 52 7.28 2.55 5.92
CA LYS A 52 6.62 3.87 5.97
C LYS A 52 5.29 3.85 6.74
N TYR A 53 4.48 2.80 6.57
CA TYR A 53 3.15 2.66 7.15
C TYR A 53 2.97 1.29 7.84
N PRO A 54 3.74 1.00 8.91
CA PRO A 54 3.68 -0.31 9.57
C PRO A 54 2.31 -0.63 10.16
N HIS A 55 1.55 0.39 10.57
CA HIS A 55 0.22 0.23 11.19
C HIS A 55 -0.82 -0.41 10.24
N LEU A 56 -0.73 -0.17 8.94
CA LEU A 56 -1.65 -0.76 7.95
C LEU A 56 -1.48 -2.28 7.82
N PHE A 57 -0.30 -2.81 8.17
CA PHE A 57 -0.04 -4.25 8.18
C PHE A 57 -0.52 -4.93 9.46
N VAL A 58 -0.73 -4.18 10.54
CA VAL A 58 -1.25 -4.71 11.81
C VAL A 58 -2.77 -4.79 11.78
N LEU A 59 -3.42 -3.76 11.21
CA LEU A 59 -4.88 -3.68 11.11
C LEU A 59 -5.45 -4.77 10.19
N THR A 60 -4.81 -5.03 9.05
CA THR A 60 -5.25 -6.07 8.10
C THR A 60 -5.19 -7.47 8.69
N SER A 61 -4.20 -7.79 9.53
CA SER A 61 -4.14 -9.09 10.21
C SER A 61 -5.31 -9.31 11.19
N SER A 62 -5.84 -8.22 11.76
CA SER A 62 -6.92 -8.28 12.76
C SER A 62 -8.29 -8.33 12.08
N SER A 63 -8.47 -7.65 10.94
CA SER A 63 -9.73 -7.63 10.19
C SER A 63 -9.98 -8.89 9.36
N ILE A 64 -8.94 -9.66 8.98
CA ILE A 64 -9.09 -10.91 8.21
C ILE A 64 -9.47 -12.10 9.13
N SER A 65 -9.46 -11.93 10.45
CA SER A 65 -9.76 -12.98 11.44
C SER A 65 -11.14 -12.88 12.12
N SER A 66 -12.09 -12.13 11.54
CA SER A 66 -13.50 -12.06 12.01
C SER A 66 -14.48 -12.60 10.98
#